data_AF-A0A3N5PDV4-F1
#
_entry.id   AF-A0A3N5PDV4-F1
#
_cell.length_a   1.000
_cell.length_b   1.000
_cell.length_c   1.000
_cell.angle_alpha   90.00
_cell.angle_beta   90.00
_cell.angle_gamma   90.00
#
_symmetry.space_group_name_H-M   'P 1'
#
loop_
_entity.id
_entity.type
_entity.pdbx_description
1 polymer ?
#
loop_
_entity_poly.entity_id
_entity_poly.type
_entity_poly.pdbx_seq_one_letter_code
_entity_poly.pdbx_strand_id
1 'polypeptide(L)'
;MLAGSEQQDPAYGRRAGPLDPPIADLLNILYTQLARARRRYYQRRPNLRRRLAAPVISVGNLTVGGSGKTPLAAEIARMLVEMGERPSILSRGYARRIREEGVVVVSDGRRVLADVAHAGD
;
A
#
# COMPACT_ATOMS: atom_id res chain seq x y z
N MET A 1 -32.68 -31.20 2.39
CA MET A 1 -32.61 -30.15 3.43
C MET A 1 -31.20 -29.58 3.39
N LEU A 2 -30.91 -28.73 2.40
CA LEU A 2 -30.85 -27.25 2.51
C LEU A 2 -29.81 -26.84 3.57
N ALA A 3 -28.55 -26.65 3.16
CA ALA A 3 -27.98 -25.45 2.53
C ALA A 3 -27.56 -24.41 3.58
N GLY A 4 -26.27 -24.12 3.61
CA GLY A 4 -25.65 -23.11 4.46
C GLY A 4 -24.24 -22.78 3.99
N SER A 5 -24.09 -22.58 2.68
CA SER A 5 -22.90 -21.95 2.12
C SER A 5 -22.87 -20.49 2.58
N GLU A 6 -21.97 -20.16 3.51
CA GLU A 6 -21.60 -18.78 3.82
C GLU A 6 -20.89 -18.16 2.60
N GLN A 7 -21.72 -17.72 1.66
CA GLN A 7 -21.34 -16.86 0.56
C GLN A 7 -21.00 -15.48 1.16
N GLN A 8 -19.69 -15.20 1.24
CA GLN A 8 -19.17 -13.87 1.51
C GLN A 8 -19.73 -12.90 0.46
N ASP A 9 -20.58 -11.99 0.94
CA ASP A 9 -21.26 -10.97 0.16
C ASP A 9 -20.24 -9.93 -0.36
N PRO A 10 -20.04 -9.76 -1.69
CA PRO A 10 -19.06 -8.84 -2.25
C PRO A 10 -19.51 -7.36 -2.20
N ALA A 11 -20.64 -7.07 -1.55
CA ALA A 11 -21.16 -5.72 -1.36
C ALA A 11 -20.46 -5.00 -0.19
N TYR A 12 -19.22 -4.60 -0.43
CA TYR A 12 -18.41 -3.75 0.44
C TYR A 12 -19.12 -2.43 0.81
N GLY A 13 -19.68 -2.39 2.02
CA GLY A 13 -19.86 -1.25 2.93
C GLY A 13 -20.00 0.16 2.35
N ARG A 14 -21.13 0.49 1.72
CA ARG A 14 -21.63 1.88 1.66
C ARG A 14 -22.20 2.26 3.02
N ARG A 15 -21.37 2.77 3.93
CA ARG A 15 -21.82 3.59 5.05
C ARG A 15 -21.12 4.94 4.97
N ALA A 16 -21.62 5.79 4.07
CA ALA A 16 -21.36 7.21 4.13
C ALA A 16 -21.93 7.73 5.46
N GLY A 17 -21.12 8.45 6.24
CA GLY A 17 -21.62 9.22 7.38
C GLY A 17 -22.57 10.34 6.91
N PRO A 18 -23.21 11.07 7.84
CA PRO A 18 -24.15 12.14 7.52
C PRO A 18 -23.36 13.39 7.07
N LEU A 19 -22.83 13.34 5.86
CA LEU A 19 -22.41 14.50 5.09
C LEU A 19 -23.41 14.64 3.95
N ASP A 20 -23.87 15.86 3.70
CA ASP A 20 -24.97 16.12 2.77
C ASP A 20 -24.70 15.47 1.40
N PRO A 21 -25.64 14.66 0.88
CA PRO A 21 -25.40 13.79 -0.27
C PRO A 21 -24.84 14.48 -1.53
N PRO A 22 -25.26 15.71 -1.94
CA PRO A 22 -24.83 16.26 -3.22
C PRO A 22 -23.36 16.71 -3.26
N ILE A 23 -22.82 17.19 -2.13
CA ILE A 23 -21.42 17.67 -2.08
C ILE A 23 -20.45 16.50 -2.00
N ALA A 24 -20.77 15.48 -1.19
CA ALA A 24 -19.96 14.27 -1.09
C ALA A 24 -19.87 13.53 -2.43
N ASP A 25 -20.97 13.44 -3.17
CA ASP A 25 -21.00 12.82 -4.50
C ASP A 25 -20.17 13.61 -5.53
N LEU A 26 -20.25 14.95 -5.52
CA LEU A 26 -19.44 15.80 -6.39
C LEU A 26 -17.94 15.62 -6.12
N LEU A 27 -17.54 15.62 -4.85
CA LEU A 27 -16.16 15.39 -4.45
C LEU A 27 -15.67 14.00 -4.86
N ASN A 28 -16.50 12.98 -4.74
CA ASN A 28 -16.17 11.62 -5.14
C ASN A 28 -15.99 11.49 -6.67
N ILE A 29 -16.87 12.13 -7.45
CA ILE A 29 -16.75 12.19 -8.91
C ILE A 29 -15.45 12.89 -9.30
N LEU A 30 -15.17 14.06 -8.73
CA LEU A 30 -13.95 14.82 -9.01
C LEU A 30 -12.70 13.99 -8.67
N TYR A 31 -12.66 13.38 -7.48
CA TYR A 31 -11.57 12.51 -7.06
C TYR A 31 -11.37 11.33 -8.01
N THR A 32 -12.46 10.64 -8.37
CA THR A 32 -12.43 9.50 -9.29
C THR A 32 -11.92 9.89 -10.66
N GLN A 33 -12.38 11.02 -11.20
CA GLN A 33 -11.95 11.52 -12.51
C GLN A 33 -10.47 11.92 -12.49
N LEU A 34 -10.00 12.57 -11.43
CA LEU A 34 -8.59 12.91 -11.26
C LEU A 34 -7.71 11.66 -11.13
N ALA A 35 -8.13 10.68 -10.32
CA ALA A 35 -7.42 9.41 -10.17
C ALA A 35 -7.32 8.64 -11.50
N ARG A 36 -8.41 8.62 -12.28
CA ARG A 36 -8.44 8.04 -13.64
C ARG A 36 -7.51 8.79 -14.60
N ALA A 37 -7.55 10.11 -14.61
CA ALA A 37 -6.68 10.93 -15.45
C ALA A 37 -5.20 10.68 -15.13
N ARG A 38 -4.84 10.65 -13.83
CA ARG A 38 -3.50 10.31 -13.36
C ARG A 38 -3.08 8.90 -13.80
N ARG A 39 -3.94 7.90 -13.66
CA ARG A 39 -3.65 6.53 -14.12
C ARG A 39 -3.37 6.48 -15.61
N ARG A 40 -4.21 7.13 -16.44
CA ARG A 40 -4.01 7.20 -17.90
C ARG A 40 -2.71 7.90 -18.27
N TYR A 41 -2.35 8.97 -17.55
CA TYR A 41 -1.09 9.68 -17.76
C TYR A 41 0.14 8.76 -17.57
N TYR A 42 0.21 7.99 -16.48
CA TYR A 42 1.32 7.05 -16.24
C TYR A 42 1.26 5.78 -17.12
N GLN A 43 0.10 5.44 -17.66
CA GLN A 43 -0.02 4.36 -18.66
C GLN A 43 0.59 4.77 -20.00
N ARG A 44 0.38 6.02 -20.42
CA ARG A 44 0.89 6.53 -21.70
C ARG A 44 2.37 6.94 -21.69
N ARG A 45 3.00 7.02 -20.51
CA ARG A 45 4.39 7.44 -20.35
C ARG A 45 5.24 6.35 -19.68
N PRO A 46 5.52 5.22 -20.37
CA PRO A 46 6.35 4.15 -19.82
C PRO A 46 7.75 4.64 -19.45
N ASN A 47 8.27 5.66 -20.13
CA ASN A 47 9.59 6.27 -19.86
C ASN A 47 9.71 6.91 -18.46
N LEU A 48 8.59 7.19 -17.77
CA LEU A 48 8.59 7.68 -16.39
C LEU A 48 8.71 6.54 -15.35
N ARG A 49 8.63 5.28 -15.79
CA ARG A 49 8.77 4.12 -14.93
C ARG A 49 10.24 3.77 -14.82
N ARG A 50 10.78 3.82 -13.60
CA ARG A 50 12.13 3.29 -13.34
C ARG A 50 12.03 1.77 -13.18
N ARG A 51 12.84 1.04 -13.94
CA ARG A 51 13.02 -0.40 -13.77
C ARG A 51 14.22 -0.62 -12.85
N LEU A 52 14.02 -1.35 -11.77
CA LEU A 52 15.10 -1.78 -10.89
C LEU A 52 15.78 -3.02 -11.50
N ALA A 53 17.06 -3.23 -11.17
CA ALA A 53 17.80 -4.41 -11.61
C ALA A 53 17.30 -5.71 -10.97
N ALA A 54 16.67 -5.59 -9.79
CA ALA A 54 16.07 -6.70 -9.06
C ALA A 54 14.54 -6.80 -9.32
N PRO A 55 13.94 -8.00 -9.17
CA PRO A 55 12.49 -8.17 -9.16
C PRO A 55 11.82 -7.32 -8.07
N VAL A 56 10.62 -6.79 -8.34
CA VAL A 56 9.89 -5.92 -7.42
C VAL A 56 8.47 -6.45 -7.22
N ILE A 57 8.11 -6.70 -5.96
CA ILE A 57 6.75 -7.05 -5.55
C ILE A 57 6.13 -5.83 -4.88
N SER A 58 5.01 -5.34 -5.42
CA SER A 58 4.28 -4.19 -4.86
C SER A 58 3.09 -4.68 -4.04
N VAL A 59 3.13 -4.45 -2.72
CA VAL A 59 2.04 -4.78 -1.80
C VAL A 59 1.19 -3.54 -1.55
N GLY A 60 -0.02 -3.53 -2.11
CA GLY A 60 -0.98 -2.44 -2.01
C GLY A 60 -2.31 -2.91 -1.42
N ASN A 61 -3.18 -1.94 -1.09
CA ASN A 61 -4.59 -2.19 -0.80
C ASN A 61 -5.40 -0.99 -1.31
N LEU A 62 -6.63 -1.25 -1.75
CA LEU A 62 -7.56 -0.27 -2.31
C LEU A 62 -8.26 0.57 -1.23
N THR A 63 -8.30 0.08 0.00
CA THR A 63 -8.93 0.75 1.15
C THR A 63 -7.91 1.53 1.98
N VAL A 64 -8.35 2.67 2.52
CA VAL A 64 -7.65 3.45 3.57
C VAL A 64 -7.93 2.85 4.95
N GLY A 65 -6.88 2.46 5.70
CA GLY A 65 -6.99 1.84 7.03
C GLY A 65 -6.02 0.68 7.25
N GLY A 66 -6.09 0.05 8.43
CA GLY A 66 -5.27 -1.12 8.84
C GLY A 66 -5.61 -2.37 8.05
N SER A 67 -5.16 -2.43 6.80
CA SER A 67 -5.63 -3.42 5.83
C SER A 67 -4.67 -4.59 5.60
N GLY A 68 -3.94 -5.00 6.63
CA GLY A 68 -3.07 -6.18 6.58
C GLY A 68 -1.88 -6.10 5.61
N LYS A 69 -1.58 -4.95 4.99
CA LYS A 69 -0.45 -4.81 4.04
C LYS A 69 0.89 -5.16 4.69
N THR A 70 1.08 -4.71 5.93
CA THR A 70 2.33 -4.94 6.68
C THR A 70 2.49 -6.42 7.06
N PRO A 71 1.47 -7.11 7.64
CA PRO A 71 1.51 -8.57 7.79
C PRO A 71 1.76 -9.32 6.48
N LEU A 72 1.08 -8.96 5.40
CA LEU A 72 1.25 -9.62 4.10
C LEU A 72 2.66 -9.42 3.53
N ALA A 73 3.20 -8.22 3.62
CA ALA A 73 4.57 -7.94 3.18
C ALA A 73 5.60 -8.71 4.00
N ALA A 74 5.37 -8.87 5.31
CA ALA A 74 6.22 -9.68 6.17
C ALA A 74 6.17 -11.18 5.80
N GLU A 75 4.99 -11.72 5.54
CA GLU A 75 4.84 -13.13 5.11
C GLU A 75 5.49 -13.38 3.74
N ILE A 76 5.33 -12.47 2.77
CA ILE A 76 6.03 -12.57 1.48
C ILE A 76 7.55 -12.57 1.68
N ALA A 77 8.06 -11.69 2.54
CA ALA A 77 9.49 -11.65 2.83
C ALA A 77 9.98 -12.95 3.49
N ARG A 78 9.21 -13.53 4.41
CA ARG A 78 9.53 -14.82 5.03
C ARG A 78 9.61 -15.95 4.01
N MET A 79 8.60 -16.09 3.16
CA MET A 79 8.60 -17.11 2.10
C MET A 79 9.81 -16.98 1.18
N LEU A 80 10.20 -15.75 0.81
CA LEU A 80 11.39 -15.53 -0.01
C LEU A 80 12.68 -15.92 0.72
N VAL A 81 12.79 -15.60 2.01
CA VAL A 81 13.94 -16.04 2.83
C VAL A 81 14.01 -17.57 2.93
N GLU A 82 12.88 -18.25 3.10
CA GLU A 82 12.79 -19.72 3.12
C GLU A 82 13.22 -20.35 1.78
N MET A 83 12.97 -19.65 0.67
CA MET A 83 13.45 -20.05 -0.66
C MET A 83 14.94 -19.73 -0.89
N GLY A 84 15.65 -19.17 0.10
CA GLY A 84 17.07 -18.82 0.03
C GLY A 84 17.35 -17.45 -0.60
N GLU A 85 16.31 -16.65 -0.85
CA GLU A 85 16.45 -15.30 -1.41
C GLU A 85 16.80 -14.26 -0.32
N ARG A 86 17.23 -13.07 -0.76
CA ARG A 86 17.56 -11.93 0.12
C ARG A 86 16.65 -10.73 -0.15
N PRO A 87 15.37 -10.77 0.30
CA PRO A 87 14.43 -9.70 0.04
C PRO A 87 14.73 -8.45 0.87
N SER A 88 14.44 -7.27 0.31
CA SER A 88 14.45 -5.99 1.03
C SER A 88 13.05 -5.39 1.01
N ILE A 89 12.53 -5.02 2.19
CA ILE A 89 11.22 -4.36 2.31
C ILE A 89 11.41 -2.85 2.17
N LEU A 90 10.78 -2.25 1.17
CA LEU A 90 10.73 -0.81 0.99
C LEU A 90 9.43 -0.26 1.58
N SER A 91 9.54 0.55 2.63
CA SER A 91 8.42 1.28 3.20
C SER A 91 8.50 2.78 2.82
N ARG A 92 7.37 3.49 2.89
CA ARG A 92 7.35 4.95 2.67
C ARG A 92 7.88 5.74 3.87
N GLY A 93 8.01 5.11 5.04
CA GLY A 93 8.24 5.77 6.33
C GLY A 93 7.14 6.80 6.64
N TYR A 94 5.90 6.32 6.74
CA TYR A 94 4.75 7.12 7.15
C TYR A 94 4.93 7.56 8.61
N ALA A 95 4.41 8.73 8.99
CA ALA A 95 4.54 9.30 10.33
C ALA A 95 5.97 9.55 10.87
N ARG A 96 7.02 9.53 10.03
CA ARG A 96 8.38 9.96 10.43
C ARG A 96 8.38 11.37 10.99
N ARG A 97 8.96 11.55 12.18
CA ARG A 97 9.12 12.86 12.83
C ARG A 97 10.27 13.66 12.25
N ILE A 98 11.35 12.98 11.87
CA ILE A 98 12.53 13.59 11.26
C ILE A 98 12.58 13.16 9.79
N ARG A 99 12.57 14.14 8.88
CA ARG A 99 12.71 13.91 7.45
C ARG A 99 14.15 14.12 7.05
N GLU A 100 14.86 13.04 6.80
CA GLU A 100 16.17 13.07 6.15
C GLU A 100 16.00 13.02 4.63
N GLU A 101 16.87 13.73 3.91
CA GLU A 101 16.92 13.64 2.45
C GLU A 101 17.54 12.29 2.05
N GLY A 102 16.76 11.48 1.33
CA GLY A 102 17.25 10.22 0.75
C GLY A 102 16.60 8.95 1.33
N VAL A 103 17.32 7.84 1.18
CA VAL A 103 16.88 6.50 1.61
C VAL A 103 17.47 6.23 2.99
N VAL A 104 16.62 5.89 3.96
CA VAL A 104 17.04 5.46 5.29
C VAL A 104 17.05 3.93 5.33
N VAL A 105 18.19 3.34 5.70
CA VAL A 105 18.29 1.91 5.95
C VAL A 105 17.87 1.66 7.40
N VAL A 106 16.68 1.13 7.59
CA VAL A 106 16.14 0.86 8.94
C VAL A 106 16.75 -0.39 9.57
N SER A 107 17.03 -1.41 8.76
CA SER A 107 17.63 -2.67 9.21
C SER A 107 18.42 -3.31 8.08
N ASP A 108 19.53 -3.96 8.42
CA ASP A 108 20.34 -4.77 7.50
C ASP A 108 20.01 -6.27 7.55
N GLY A 109 18.94 -6.64 8.28
CA GLY A 109 18.55 -8.03 8.53
C GLY A 109 19.28 -8.71 9.68
N ARG A 110 20.24 -8.04 10.33
CA ARG A 110 20.93 -8.51 11.55
C ARG A 110 20.73 -7.57 12.72
N ARG A 111 20.65 -6.27 12.46
CA ARG A 111 20.52 -5.19 13.46
C ARG A 111 19.59 -4.11 12.94
N VAL A 112 18.91 -3.46 13.88
CA VAL A 112 18.15 -2.24 13.61
C VAL A 112 19.15 -1.07 13.60
N LEU A 113 19.18 -0.31 12.51
CA LEU A 113 20.15 0.74 12.23
C LEU A 113 19.58 2.15 12.39
N ALA A 114 18.26 2.30 12.41
CA ALA A 114 17.57 3.58 12.61
C ALA A 114 16.58 3.46 13.77
N ASP A 115 16.46 4.53 14.58
CA ASP A 115 15.42 4.60 15.61
C ASP A 115 14.03 4.85 15.01
N VAL A 116 12.98 4.78 15.84
CA VAL A 116 11.59 5.01 15.41
C VAL A 116 11.37 6.43 14.89
N ALA A 117 12.08 7.44 15.42
CA ALA A 117 11.96 8.83 14.99
C ALA A 117 12.42 9.04 13.53
N HIS A 118 13.43 8.26 13.10
CA HIS A 118 14.00 8.27 11.75
C HIS A 118 13.38 7.21 10.81
N ALA A 119 12.88 6.09 11.34
CA ALA A 119 12.27 5.01 10.57
C ALA A 119 10.78 5.25 10.24
N GLY A 120 10.03 5.85 11.17
CA GLY A 120 8.57 6.01 11.09
C GLY A 120 7.83 4.87 11.81
N ASP A 121 6.55 5.11 12.09
CA ASP A 121 5.65 4.23 12.86
C ASP A 121 5.10 3.04 12.03
#